data_AF-A0A966T2Q2-F1
#
_entry.id   AF-A0A966T2Q2-F1
#
_cell.length_a   1.000
_cell.length_b   1.000
_cell.length_c   1.000
_cell.angle_alpha   90.00
_cell.angle_beta   90.00
_cell.angle_gamma   90.00
#
_symmetry.space_group_name_H-M   'P 1'
#
loop_
_entity.id
_entity.type
_entity.pdbx_description
1 polymer ?
#
loop_
_entity_poly.entity_id
_entity_poly.type
_entity_poly.pdbx_seq_one_letter_code
_entity_poly.pdbx_strand_id
1 'polypeptide(L)'
;MPFWKPHALAKPHEGQIDLRIGDKVVSTVELPDVPLGSEGRVILANGFQWQRYWVRFENGVEVSDLDHRHLAPIGRTKKRLAKAAKRAK
;
A
#
# COMPACT_ATOMS: atom_id res chain seq x y z
N MET A 1 -10.64 8.94 6.35
CA MET A 1 -9.75 9.96 5.77
C MET A 1 -8.44 9.26 5.41
N PRO A 2 -7.93 9.46 4.18
CA PRO A 2 -6.63 8.93 3.79
C PRO A 2 -5.54 9.49 4.72
N PHE A 3 -4.57 8.65 5.07
CA PHE A 3 -3.44 9.00 5.92
C PHE A 3 -2.58 10.09 5.28
N TRP A 4 -2.40 10.02 3.96
CA TRP A 4 -1.81 11.09 3.17
C TRP A 4 -2.88 12.12 2.79
N LYS A 5 -2.51 13.40 2.91
CA LYS A 5 -3.35 14.51 2.48
C LYS A 5 -3.05 14.77 1.00
N PRO A 6 -3.95 14.40 0.06
CA PRO A 6 -3.69 14.60 -1.36
C PRO A 6 -3.54 16.09 -1.67
N HIS A 7 -2.62 16.40 -2.58
CA HIS A 7 -2.50 17.75 -3.11
C HIS A 7 -3.78 18.14 -3.89
N ALA A 8 -4.09 19.43 -4.01
CA ALA A 8 -5.29 19.90 -4.74
C ALA A 8 -5.33 19.45 -6.22
N LEU A 9 -4.16 19.20 -6.80
CA LEU A 9 -3.98 18.72 -8.17
C LEU A 9 -3.77 17.20 -8.27
N ALA A 10 -3.84 16.49 -7.15
CA ALA A 10 -3.72 15.04 -7.15
C ALA A 10 -4.96 14.44 -7.82
N LYS A 11 -4.73 13.40 -8.63
CA LYS A 11 -5.76 12.54 -9.18
C LYS A 11 -5.57 11.14 -8.58
N PRO A 12 -6.14 10.87 -7.40
CA PRO A 12 -6.20 9.52 -6.85
C PRO A 12 -6.74 8.56 -7.91
N HIS A 13 -6.01 7.47 -8.17
CA HIS A 13 -6.55 6.42 -9.03
C HIS A 13 -7.63 5.65 -8.27
N GLU A 14 -8.51 5.00 -9.03
CA GLU A 14 -9.51 4.10 -8.48
C GLU A 14 -8.85 2.97 -7.67
N GLY A 15 -9.51 2.46 -6.64
CA GLY A 15 -8.98 1.35 -5.83
C GLY A 15 -7.85 1.72 -4.86
N GLN A 16 -7.59 3.02 -4.63
CA GLN A 16 -6.57 3.45 -3.66
C GLN A 16 -6.80 2.82 -2.27
N ILE A 17 -5.84 2.00 -1.85
CA ILE A 17 -5.75 1.47 -0.49
C ILE A 17 -5.13 2.53 0.42
N ASP A 18 -5.58 2.64 1.68
CA ASP A 18 -5.06 3.59 2.67
C ASP A 18 -4.05 2.90 3.62
N LEU A 19 -2.86 2.58 3.10
CA LEU A 19 -1.79 1.96 3.87
C LEU A 19 -0.98 3.01 4.64
N ARG A 20 -0.39 2.58 5.74
CA ARG A 20 0.46 3.40 6.61
C ARG A 20 1.82 2.75 6.78
N ILE A 21 2.78 3.55 7.20
CA ILE A 21 4.10 3.03 7.61
C ILE A 21 3.90 1.94 8.67
N GLY A 22 4.55 0.82 8.46
CA GLY A 22 4.50 -0.36 9.32
C GLY A 22 3.41 -1.37 8.99
N ASP A 23 2.48 -1.06 8.08
CA ASP A 23 1.47 -2.02 7.63
C ASP A 23 2.11 -3.19 6.88
N LYS A 24 1.56 -4.39 7.12
CA LYS A 24 1.93 -5.61 6.39
C LYS A 24 1.13 -5.73 5.09
N VAL A 25 1.83 -6.10 4.03
CA VAL A 25 1.30 -6.30 2.67
C VAL A 25 1.91 -7.55 2.04
N VAL A 26 1.30 -8.02 0.97
CA VAL A 26 1.83 -9.08 0.11
C VAL A 26 1.85 -8.61 -1.34
N SER A 27 2.86 -9.02 -2.11
CA SER A 27 2.89 -8.77 -3.56
C SER A 27 1.83 -9.62 -4.27
N THR A 28 1.03 -8.98 -5.12
CA THR A 28 0.00 -9.64 -5.96
C THR A 28 0.45 -9.82 -7.41
N VAL A 29 1.62 -9.27 -7.75
CA VAL A 29 2.26 -9.40 -9.05
C VAL A 29 3.73 -9.76 -8.86
N GLU A 30 4.36 -10.28 -9.90
CA GLU A 30 5.82 -10.41 -9.94
C GLU A 30 6.43 -9.01 -10.01
N LEU A 31 7.32 -8.74 -9.06
CA LEU A 31 8.06 -7.49 -8.96
C LEU A 31 9.55 -7.80 -9.20
N PRO A 32 10.36 -6.81 -9.64
CA PRO A 32 11.79 -7.00 -9.81
C PRO A 32 12.42 -7.56 -8.52
N ASP A 33 13.06 -8.73 -8.64
CA ASP A 33 13.73 -9.44 -7.54
C ASP A 33 12.83 -9.81 -6.35
N VAL A 34 11.51 -9.75 -6.52
CA VAL A 34 10.51 -10.07 -5.48
C VAL A 34 9.50 -11.05 -6.07
N PRO A 35 9.54 -12.33 -5.64
CA PRO A 35 8.58 -13.33 -6.09
C PRO A 35 7.14 -12.93 -5.80
N LEU A 36 6.22 -13.46 -6.60
CA LEU A 36 4.79 -13.34 -6.35
C LEU A 36 4.44 -13.91 -4.97
N GLY A 37 3.59 -13.20 -4.21
CA GLY A 37 3.18 -13.65 -2.89
C GLY A 37 4.17 -13.34 -1.76
N SER A 38 5.23 -12.56 -2.03
CA SER A 38 6.19 -12.15 -1.02
C SER A 38 5.56 -11.19 -0.01
N GLU A 39 5.72 -11.49 1.27
CA GLU A 39 5.32 -10.57 2.34
C GLU A 39 6.31 -9.41 2.46
N GLY A 40 5.78 -8.25 2.81
CA GLY A 40 6.56 -7.05 3.01
C GLY A 40 5.91 -6.10 4.00
N ARG A 41 6.71 -5.11 4.40
CA ARG A 41 6.29 -4.05 5.31
C ARG A 41 6.45 -2.70 4.65
N VAL A 42 5.41 -1.88 4.73
CA VAL A 42 5.44 -0.51 4.22
C VAL A 42 6.41 0.31 5.07
N ILE A 43 7.45 0.86 4.45
CA ILE A 43 8.44 1.74 5.09
C ILE A 43 8.17 3.21 4.78
N LEU A 44 7.51 3.51 3.66
CA LEU A 44 7.06 4.85 3.31
C LEU A 44 5.66 4.79 2.69
N ALA A 45 4.78 5.67 3.15
CA ALA A 45 3.46 5.89 2.59
C ALA A 45 3.33 7.37 2.24
N ASN A 46 3.66 7.74 1.00
CA ASN A 46 3.62 9.12 0.54
C ASN A 46 3.14 9.22 -0.91
N GLY A 47 2.59 10.36 -1.30
CA GLY A 47 2.11 10.59 -2.66
C GLY A 47 2.36 12.01 -3.13
N PHE A 48 2.30 12.21 -4.45
CA PHE A 48 2.27 13.55 -5.06
C PHE A 48 1.01 13.71 -5.92
N GLN A 49 0.97 13.10 -7.10
CA GLN A 49 -0.27 13.01 -7.88
C GLN A 49 -1.21 11.92 -7.38
N TRP A 50 -0.65 10.89 -6.75
CA TRP A 50 -1.35 9.72 -6.25
C TRP A 50 -0.54 9.11 -5.11
N GLN A 51 -1.19 8.28 -4.29
CA GLN A 51 -0.56 7.64 -3.13
C GLN A 51 0.34 6.49 -3.58
N ARG A 52 1.62 6.58 -3.23
CA ARG A 52 2.65 5.57 -3.49
C ARG A 52 3.15 4.95 -2.19
N TYR A 53 3.67 3.74 -2.33
CA TYR A 53 4.22 2.97 -1.24
C TYR A 53 5.63 2.53 -1.55
N TRP A 54 6.46 2.57 -0.52
CA TRP A 54 7.74 1.87 -0.50
C TRP A 54 7.61 0.71 0.46
N VAL A 55 7.89 -0.49 -0.02
CA VAL A 55 7.80 -1.72 0.76
C VAL A 55 9.17 -2.36 0.82
N ARG A 56 9.59 -2.71 2.04
CA ARG A 56 10.71 -3.61 2.29
C ARG A 56 10.13 -5.02 2.41
N PHE A 57 10.50 -5.90 1.50
CA PHE A 57 10.08 -7.31 1.49
C PHE A 57 10.97 -8.15 2.41
N GLU A 58 10.48 -9.34 2.80
CA GLU A 58 11.22 -10.24 3.71
C GLU A 58 12.53 -10.76 3.11
N ASN A 59 12.65 -10.78 1.78
CA ASN A 59 13.89 -11.09 1.07
C ASN A 59 14.95 -9.97 1.15
N GLY A 60 14.65 -8.85 1.83
CA GLY A 60 15.54 -7.70 1.98
C GLY A 60 15.50 -6.70 0.83
N VAL A 61 14.76 -6.99 -0.25
CA VAL A 61 14.60 -6.08 -1.39
C VAL A 61 13.60 -4.99 -1.03
N GLU A 62 13.92 -3.76 -1.42
CA GLU A 62 13.04 -2.63 -1.25
C GLU A 62 12.54 -2.14 -2.60
N VAL A 63 11.22 -2.14 -2.78
CA VAL A 63 10.60 -1.70 -4.03
C VAL A 63 9.77 -0.46 -3.75
N SER A 64 10.14 0.62 -4.43
CA SER A 64 9.41 1.88 -4.41
C SER A 64 8.35 1.92 -5.53
N ASP A 65 7.52 2.96 -5.52
CA ASP A 65 6.46 3.16 -6.52
C ASP A 65 5.39 2.05 -6.56
N LEU A 66 5.00 1.54 -5.39
CA LEU A 66 3.96 0.51 -5.30
C LEU A 66 2.60 1.11 -4.95
N ASP A 67 1.55 0.39 -5.36
CA ASP A 67 0.16 0.78 -5.16
C ASP A 67 -0.76 -0.45 -5.00
N HIS A 68 -2.07 -0.20 -5.05
CA HIS A 68 -3.09 -1.25 -4.97
C HIS A 68 -3.06 -2.31 -6.09
N ARG A 69 -2.46 -2.03 -7.25
CA ARG A 69 -2.31 -2.99 -8.36
C ARG A 69 -1.24 -4.03 -8.03
N HIS A 70 -0.27 -3.66 -7.20
CA HIS A 70 0.87 -4.49 -6.85
C HIS A 70 0.75 -5.12 -5.46
N LEU A 71 -0.05 -4.53 -4.57
CA LEU A 71 -0.07 -4.86 -3.15
C LEU A 71 -1.47 -5.20 -2.65
N ALA A 72 -1.56 -6.29 -1.89
CA ALA A 72 -2.72 -6.60 -1.07
C ALA A 72 -2.40 -6.45 0.43
N PRO A 73 -3.27 -5.79 1.23
CA PRO A 73 -3.11 -5.72 2.67
C PRO A 73 -3.37 -7.09 3.32
N ILE A 74 -2.54 -7.48 4.28
CA ILE A 74 -2.67 -8.76 5.00
C ILE A 74 -2.83 -8.57 6.51
N GLY A 75 -3.27 -9.63 7.19
CA GLY A 75 -3.38 -9.70 8.65
C GLY A 75 -4.15 -8.53 9.28
N ARG A 76 -3.49 -7.81 10.21
CA ARG A 76 -4.07 -6.67 10.93
C ARG A 76 -4.42 -5.51 10.00
N THR A 77 -3.62 -5.27 8.97
CA THR A 77 -3.84 -4.22 7.96
C THR A 77 -5.18 -4.41 7.27
N LYS A 78 -5.45 -5.62 6.78
CA LYS A 78 -6.71 -5.98 6.11
C LYS A 78 -7.92 -5.74 7.02
N LYS A 79 -7.83 -6.17 8.28
CA LYS A 79 -8.90 -5.96 9.28
C LYS A 79 -9.16 -4.47 9.53
N ARG A 80 -8.10 -3.66 9.66
CA ARG A 80 -8.20 -2.21 9.85
C ARG A 80 -8.90 -1.54 8.67
N LEU A 81 -8.48 -1.86 7.45
CA LEU A 81 -9.06 -1.30 6.22
C LEU A 81 -10.53 -1.69 6.06
N ALA A 82 -10.88 -2.95 6.30
CA ALA A 82 -12.28 -3.40 6.27
C ALA A 82 -13.16 -2.66 7.29
N LYS A 83 -12.65 -2.42 8.51
CA LYS A 83 -13.36 -1.64 9.54
C LYS A 83 -13.52 -0.18 9.15
N ALA A 84 -12.51 0.41 8.51
CA ALA A 84 -12.58 1.79 8.00
C ALA A 84 -13.61 1.92 6.88
N ALA A 85 -13.64 0.97 5.94
CA ALA A 85 -14.62 0.94 4.85
C ALA A 85 -16.06 0.83 5.38
N LYS A 86 -16.32 0.01 6.41
CA LYS A 86 -17.63 -0.10 7.06
C LYS A 86 -18.09 1.18 7.76
N ARG A 87 -17.17 2.02 8.24
CA ARG A 87 -17.48 3.29 8.92
C ARG A 87 -17.72 4.45 7.95
N ALA A 88 -17.29 4.29 6.70
CA ALA A 88 -17.47 5.29 5.65
C ALA A 88 -18.79 5.10 4.89
N LYS A 89 -19.49 4.00 5.14
CA LYS A 89 -20.85 3.71 4.66
C LYS A 89 -21.85 4.12 5.73
#